data_AF-B4SKE1-F1
#
_entry.id   AF-B4SKE1-F1
#
_cell.length_a   1.000
_cell.length_b   1.000
_cell.length_c   1.000
_cell.angle_alpha   90.00
_cell.angle_beta   90.00
_cell.angle_gamma   90.00
#
_symmetry.space_group_name_H-M   'P 1'
#
loop_
_entity.id
_entity.type
_entity.pdbx_description
1 polymer ?
#
loop_
_entity_poly.entity_id
_entity_poly.type
_entity_poly.pdbx_seq_one_letter_code
_entity_poly.pdbx_strand_id
1 'polypeptide(L)'
;MNRSVLIGLACCLGLLGCTQAGGGTATVTAAPAAAQPATTEAPIDRWDALRPDEVTYQRPPPLIGLSRNGMDGVGGLIDDTGSGTPPGQEIDHSSPDRAKQFGSSQVVETADGRAVDLDGYVVPLGTNDAGLVDELLFVPFYGACIHVPPPPPNQIIHVTLATPIALGDLWDPYRLAGRLQVKRFDADIASASYDAAAATLTAIHN
;
A
#
# COMPACT_ATOMS: atom_id res chain seq x y z
N MET A 1 -62.61 -43.04 -18.51
CA MET A 1 -63.15 -43.05 -17.14
C MET A 1 -62.91 -41.66 -16.55
N ASN A 2 -64.00 -40.95 -16.27
CA ASN A 2 -64.03 -39.55 -15.84
C ASN A 2 -63.63 -39.39 -14.37
N ARG A 3 -63.18 -38.18 -13.99
CA ARG A 3 -63.47 -37.38 -12.77
C ARG A 3 -62.36 -36.31 -12.61
N SER A 4 -62.54 -35.04 -12.98
CA SER A 4 -63.29 -33.95 -12.31
C SER A 4 -62.66 -33.44 -11.00
N VAL A 5 -61.95 -32.29 -11.07
CA VAL A 5 -61.90 -31.16 -10.10
C VAL A 5 -61.44 -29.94 -10.93
N LEU A 6 -62.22 -28.92 -11.33
CA LEU A 6 -63.01 -27.86 -10.66
C LEU A 6 -62.19 -26.76 -9.93
N ILE A 7 -62.39 -25.52 -10.43
CA ILE A 7 -62.26 -24.19 -9.77
C ILE A 7 -60.85 -23.57 -9.87
N GLY A 8 -60.63 -22.34 -10.36
CA GLY A 8 -61.47 -21.23 -10.86
C GLY A 8 -60.51 -20.13 -11.39
N LEU A 9 -60.84 -19.49 -12.52
CA LEU A 9 -61.30 -18.09 -12.63
C LEU A 9 -60.24 -17.06 -12.15
N ALA A 10 -59.78 -16.04 -12.86
CA ALA A 10 -60.30 -15.26 -13.98
C ALA A 10 -59.08 -14.56 -14.64
N CYS A 11 -58.96 -14.54 -15.97
CA CYS A 11 -59.52 -13.51 -16.85
C CYS A 11 -58.84 -12.14 -16.73
N CYS A 12 -58.03 -11.79 -17.74
CA CYS A 12 -58.18 -10.62 -18.61
C CYS A 12 -56.83 -10.36 -19.32
N LEU A 13 -56.72 -10.73 -20.59
CA LEU A 13 -57.03 -9.91 -21.77
C LEU A 13 -56.03 -8.76 -21.98
N GLY A 14 -55.29 -8.84 -23.09
CA GLY A 14 -54.47 -7.75 -23.59
C GLY A 14 -53.58 -8.19 -24.75
N LEU A 15 -54.19 -8.39 -25.92
CA LEU A 15 -53.54 -8.61 -27.21
C LEU A 15 -52.88 -7.33 -27.75
N LEU A 16 -52.02 -7.54 -28.76
CA LEU A 16 -51.46 -6.57 -29.73
C LEU A 16 -50.33 -5.69 -29.17
N GLY A 17 -49.07 -5.81 -29.59
CA GLY A 17 -48.59 -5.99 -30.95
C GLY A 17 -48.19 -4.61 -31.48
N CYS A 18 -46.89 -4.33 -31.55
CA CYS A 18 -46.28 -3.32 -32.42
C CYS A 18 -44.77 -3.58 -32.48
N THR A 19 -44.26 -3.64 -33.70
CA THR A 19 -42.84 -3.75 -34.02
C THR A 19 -42.23 -2.34 -33.99
N GLN A 20 -41.00 -2.19 -33.50
CA GLN A 20 -39.99 -1.42 -34.23
C GLN A 20 -38.58 -1.64 -33.68
N ALA A 21 -37.66 -1.90 -34.61
CA ALA A 21 -36.23 -1.77 -34.43
C ALA A 21 -35.86 -0.28 -34.48
N GLY A 22 -35.01 0.15 -33.56
CA GLY A 22 -34.39 1.47 -33.55
C GLY A 22 -33.00 1.36 -32.92
N GLY A 23 -31.97 1.52 -33.75
CA GLY A 23 -30.58 1.55 -33.31
C GLY A 23 -30.32 2.77 -32.43
N GLY A 24 -29.58 2.55 -31.36
CA GLY A 24 -28.99 3.61 -30.54
C GLY A 24 -27.67 3.09 -29.99
N THR A 25 -26.56 3.48 -30.64
CA THR A 25 -25.24 3.42 -30.05
C THR A 25 -25.23 4.28 -28.79
N ALA A 26 -25.33 3.66 -27.63
CA ALA A 26 -25.12 4.34 -26.36
C ALA A 26 -23.62 4.58 -26.19
N THR A 27 -23.16 5.77 -26.55
CA THR A 27 -21.89 6.31 -26.08
C THR A 27 -22.01 6.47 -24.58
N VAL A 28 -21.42 5.54 -23.81
CA VAL A 28 -21.21 5.74 -22.38
C VAL A 28 -20.06 6.73 -22.24
N THR A 29 -20.41 8.01 -22.19
CA THR A 29 -19.51 9.04 -21.66
C THR A 29 -19.29 8.68 -20.20
N ALA A 30 -18.08 8.20 -19.86
CA ALA A 30 -17.64 8.10 -18.49
C ALA A 30 -17.73 9.50 -17.88
N ALA A 31 -18.63 9.67 -16.90
CA ALA A 31 -18.66 10.86 -16.07
C ALA A 31 -17.27 11.01 -15.41
N PRO A 32 -16.70 12.22 -15.35
CA PRO A 32 -15.43 12.40 -14.66
C PRO A 32 -15.62 11.98 -13.21
N ALA A 33 -14.71 11.16 -12.69
CA ALA A 33 -14.63 10.84 -11.27
C ALA A 33 -14.69 12.16 -10.51
N ALA A 34 -15.79 12.37 -9.78
CA ALA A 34 -16.00 13.58 -9.01
C ALA A 34 -14.83 13.71 -8.04
N ALA A 35 -14.05 14.79 -8.20
CA ALA A 35 -13.03 15.16 -7.25
C ALA A 35 -13.69 15.24 -5.87
N GLN A 36 -13.25 14.37 -4.96
CA GLN A 36 -13.74 14.36 -3.58
C GLN A 36 -13.54 15.76 -2.98
N PRO A 37 -14.54 16.31 -2.26
CA PRO A 37 -14.43 17.61 -1.64
C PRO A 37 -13.21 17.65 -0.70
N ALA A 38 -12.39 18.69 -0.85
CA ALA A 38 -11.21 18.89 -0.01
C ALA A 38 -11.65 19.07 1.45
N THR A 39 -11.48 18.03 2.26
CA THR A 39 -11.72 18.04 3.71
C THR A 39 -10.89 19.16 4.35
N THR A 40 -11.52 20.06 5.12
CA THR A 40 -10.88 21.13 5.91
C THR A 40 -10.22 20.58 7.19
N GLU A 41 -9.64 19.40 7.10
CA GLU A 41 -8.89 18.79 8.20
C GLU A 41 -7.40 19.11 8.00
N ALA A 42 -6.67 19.29 9.11
CA ALA A 42 -5.24 19.52 9.03
C ALA A 42 -4.55 18.37 8.26
N PRO A 43 -3.48 18.64 7.50
CA PRO A 43 -2.72 17.60 6.84
C PRO A 43 -2.22 16.56 7.85
N ILE A 44 -2.08 15.32 7.40
CA ILE A 44 -1.41 14.27 8.16
C ILE A 44 0.07 14.61 8.21
N ASP A 45 0.57 14.91 9.41
CA ASP A 45 1.93 15.41 9.66
C ASP A 45 2.79 14.47 10.50
N ARG A 46 2.23 13.34 10.95
CA ARG A 46 2.93 12.34 11.77
C ARG A 46 2.58 10.92 11.35
N TRP A 47 3.59 10.06 11.29
CA TRP A 47 3.45 8.65 10.90
C TRP A 47 2.51 7.84 11.81
N ASP A 48 2.42 8.19 13.10
CA ASP A 48 1.51 7.52 14.03
C ASP A 48 0.03 7.66 13.61
N ALA A 49 -0.33 8.72 12.88
CA ALA A 49 -1.70 8.92 12.38
C ALA A 49 -2.10 7.93 11.27
N LEU A 50 -1.14 7.19 10.69
CA LEU A 50 -1.38 6.16 9.68
C LEU A 50 -1.50 4.75 10.29
N ARG A 51 -1.34 4.63 11.60
CA ARG A 51 -1.43 3.36 12.32
C ARG A 51 -2.70 3.34 13.19
N PRO A 52 -3.58 2.32 13.05
CA PRO A 52 -4.70 2.16 13.97
C PRO A 52 -4.18 1.89 15.39
N ASP A 53 -4.86 2.44 16.41
CA ASP A 53 -4.45 2.38 17.82
C ASP A 53 -4.23 0.96 18.35
N GLU A 54 -4.91 -0.03 17.78
CA GLU A 54 -4.85 -1.44 18.20
C GLU A 54 -3.60 -2.18 17.67
N VAL A 55 -2.90 -1.59 16.70
CA VAL A 55 -1.76 -2.22 16.02
C VAL A 55 -0.46 -1.91 16.77
N THR A 56 -0.33 -2.43 17.98
CA THR A 56 0.95 -2.37 18.71
C THR A 56 1.86 -3.49 18.21
N TYR A 57 2.89 -3.12 17.43
CA TYR A 57 4.07 -3.91 17.02
C TYR A 57 3.92 -5.45 17.14
N GLN A 58 3.39 -6.08 16.10
CA GLN A 58 3.46 -7.55 15.94
C GLN A 58 4.82 -7.95 15.38
N ARG A 59 5.90 -7.59 16.07
CA ARG A 59 7.16 -8.29 15.84
C ARG A 59 6.93 -9.70 16.39
N PRO A 60 7.04 -10.76 15.58
CA PRO A 60 6.96 -12.11 16.09
C PRO A 60 7.93 -12.22 17.26
N PRO A 61 7.52 -12.77 18.42
CA PRO A 61 8.46 -12.96 19.52
C PRO A 61 9.66 -13.74 18.99
N PRO A 62 10.90 -13.35 19.35
CA PRO A 62 12.07 -14.07 18.90
C PRO A 62 11.88 -15.53 19.31
N LEU A 63 11.94 -16.43 18.34
CA LEU A 63 11.73 -17.85 18.54
C LEU A 63 12.99 -18.47 19.15
N ILE A 64 13.36 -18.00 20.34
CA ILE A 64 14.51 -18.48 21.09
C ILE A 64 14.22 -19.94 21.47
N GLY A 65 14.98 -20.87 20.91
CA GLY A 65 14.95 -22.28 21.31
C GLY A 65 13.92 -23.17 20.62
N LEU A 66 13.31 -22.77 19.50
CA LEU A 66 12.46 -23.66 18.69
C LEU A 66 13.26 -24.29 17.54
N SER A 67 13.35 -25.63 17.52
CA SER A 67 14.02 -26.37 16.43
C SER A 67 13.29 -26.19 15.10
N ARG A 68 14.00 -25.75 14.07
CA ARG A 68 13.60 -25.92 12.66
C ARG A 68 14.44 -27.04 12.04
N ASN A 69 13.77 -27.96 11.35
CA ASN A 69 14.40 -28.95 10.46
C ASN A 69 15.52 -29.80 11.09
N GLY A 70 15.37 -30.21 12.36
CA GLY A 70 16.31 -31.12 13.00
C GLY A 70 17.66 -30.52 13.39
N MET A 71 17.81 -29.19 13.38
CA MET A 71 18.92 -28.52 14.05
C MET A 71 18.48 -28.16 15.47
N ASP A 72 19.09 -28.81 16.46
CA ASP A 72 18.89 -28.51 17.88
C ASP A 72 19.28 -27.07 18.15
N GLY A 73 18.39 -26.34 18.84
CA GLY A 73 18.51 -24.93 19.13
C GLY A 73 19.76 -24.61 19.95
N VAL A 74 20.88 -24.36 19.27
CA VAL A 74 21.92 -23.48 19.79
C VAL A 74 21.33 -22.07 19.79
N GLY A 75 21.11 -21.54 20.99
CA GLY A 75 20.62 -20.19 21.27
C GLY A 75 21.59 -19.11 20.79
N GLY A 76 21.78 -19.02 19.48
CA GLY A 76 22.25 -17.82 18.82
C GLY A 76 21.09 -16.83 18.72
N LEU A 77 21.39 -15.56 18.91
CA LEU A 77 20.51 -14.45 18.58
C LEU A 77 20.21 -14.55 17.07
N ILE A 78 19.12 -15.23 16.69
CA ILE A 78 18.68 -15.30 15.29
C ILE A 78 18.25 -13.88 14.94
N ASP A 79 18.97 -13.25 14.03
CA ASP A 79 18.65 -11.92 13.52
C ASP A 79 17.36 -11.98 12.67
N ASP A 80 16.64 -10.86 12.57
CA ASP A 80 15.33 -10.77 11.89
C ASP A 80 15.41 -11.08 10.38
N THR A 81 16.61 -11.29 9.84
CA THR A 81 16.86 -11.60 8.44
C THR A 81 16.55 -13.06 8.12
N GLY A 82 16.53 -13.97 9.12
CA GLY A 82 16.46 -15.41 8.87
C GLY A 82 17.65 -15.97 8.09
N SER A 83 18.70 -15.16 7.86
CA SER A 83 19.95 -15.52 7.18
C SER A 83 20.87 -16.33 8.09
N GLY A 84 20.65 -16.28 9.41
CA GLY A 84 21.36 -17.15 10.36
C GLY A 84 22.85 -16.83 10.46
N THR A 85 23.24 -15.57 10.25
CA THR A 85 24.61 -15.13 10.44
C THR A 85 24.91 -15.07 11.94
N PRO A 86 25.85 -15.89 12.47
CA PRO A 86 26.22 -15.82 13.88
C PRO A 86 26.72 -14.42 14.24
N PRO A 87 26.45 -13.90 15.46
CA PRO A 87 26.97 -12.61 15.87
C PRO A 87 28.51 -12.61 15.75
N GLY A 88 29.04 -11.71 14.93
CA GLY A 88 30.48 -11.57 14.68
C GLY A 88 30.97 -11.96 13.28
N GLN A 89 30.09 -12.37 12.36
CA GLN A 89 30.41 -12.44 10.94
C GLN A 89 30.00 -11.13 10.24
N GLU A 90 30.79 -10.69 9.27
CA GLU A 90 30.51 -9.52 8.44
C GLU A 90 29.18 -9.71 7.69
N ILE A 91 28.36 -8.66 7.62
CA ILE A 91 27.09 -8.70 6.87
C ILE A 91 27.42 -8.73 5.38
N ASP A 92 27.02 -9.81 4.70
CA ASP A 92 27.18 -9.95 3.26
C ASP A 92 26.17 -9.06 2.53
N HIS A 93 26.67 -8.00 1.89
CA HIS A 93 25.87 -7.06 1.09
C HIS A 93 25.67 -7.53 -0.37
N SER A 94 26.14 -8.73 -0.72
CA SER A 94 26.02 -9.33 -2.05
C SER A 94 24.99 -10.46 -2.13
N SER A 95 24.47 -10.92 -0.98
CA SER A 95 23.41 -11.94 -0.95
C SER A 95 22.11 -11.39 -1.56
N PRO A 96 21.42 -12.17 -2.42
CA PRO A 96 20.11 -11.78 -2.96
C PRO A 96 18.98 -11.89 -1.93
N ASP A 97 19.24 -12.50 -0.77
CA ASP A 97 18.24 -12.73 0.26
C ASP A 97 17.89 -11.43 0.98
N ARG A 98 16.68 -10.94 0.73
CA ARG A 98 16.14 -9.74 1.37
C ARG A 98 15.41 -10.11 2.66
N ALA A 99 15.54 -9.23 3.66
CA ALA A 99 14.72 -9.34 4.86
C ALA A 99 13.23 -9.26 4.51
N LYS A 100 12.44 -10.17 5.08
CA LYS A 100 11.00 -10.22 4.83
C LYS A 100 10.31 -9.06 5.55
N GLN A 101 9.39 -8.39 4.85
CA GLN A 101 8.49 -7.44 5.49
C GLN A 101 7.56 -8.17 6.47
N PHE A 102 7.35 -7.57 7.64
CA PHE A 102 6.46 -8.06 8.68
C PHE A 102 5.65 -6.91 9.29
N GLY A 103 4.65 -7.23 10.12
CA GLY A 103 3.75 -6.25 10.74
C GLY A 103 2.42 -6.14 10.01
N SER A 104 1.65 -5.10 10.34
CA SER A 104 0.27 -4.96 9.91
C SER A 104 0.10 -4.17 8.61
N SER A 105 -0.89 -4.58 7.82
CA SER A 105 -1.40 -3.83 6.68
C SER A 105 -2.69 -3.06 6.98
N GLN A 106 -3.21 -3.13 8.22
CA GLN A 106 -4.43 -2.42 8.62
C GLN A 106 -4.26 -0.91 8.52
N VAL A 107 -5.25 -0.25 7.94
CA VAL A 107 -5.24 1.17 7.61
C VAL A 107 -6.15 1.97 8.54
N VAL A 108 -5.88 3.27 8.63
CA VAL A 108 -6.80 4.25 9.21
C VAL A 108 -7.68 4.75 8.07
N GLU A 109 -8.92 4.27 7.97
CA GLU A 109 -9.83 4.58 6.85
C GLU A 109 -10.08 6.08 6.68
N THR A 110 -10.08 6.84 7.79
CA THR A 110 -10.25 8.30 7.76
C THR A 110 -9.05 9.05 7.18
N ALA A 111 -7.94 8.37 6.90
CA ALA A 111 -6.78 8.93 6.21
C ALA A 111 -7.00 9.03 4.68
N ASP A 112 -7.97 8.29 4.12
CA ASP A 112 -8.26 8.33 2.69
C ASP A 112 -8.69 9.73 2.22
N GLY A 113 -8.09 10.20 1.13
CA GLY A 113 -8.34 11.49 0.52
C GLY A 113 -7.78 12.70 1.28
N ARG A 114 -7.21 12.52 2.48
CA ARG A 114 -6.65 13.61 3.28
C ARG A 114 -5.36 14.17 2.68
N ALA A 115 -5.10 15.44 2.95
CA ALA A 115 -3.79 16.03 2.66
C ALA A 115 -2.71 15.40 3.57
N VAL A 116 -1.50 15.26 3.04
CA VAL A 116 -0.31 14.83 3.78
C VAL A 116 0.76 15.92 3.71
N ASP A 117 1.45 16.15 4.82
CA ASP A 117 2.63 17.01 4.95
C ASP A 117 3.62 16.35 5.92
N LEU A 118 4.31 15.32 5.42
CA LEU A 118 4.96 14.32 6.27
C LEU A 118 6.46 14.25 6.01
N ASP A 119 7.24 14.24 7.08
CA ASP A 119 8.69 14.06 7.02
C ASP A 119 9.07 12.58 6.97
N GLY A 120 10.08 12.24 6.17
CA GLY A 120 10.50 10.86 5.99
C GLY A 120 11.67 10.73 5.02
N TYR A 121 11.88 9.52 4.53
CA TYR A 121 12.99 9.15 3.67
C TYR A 121 12.49 8.48 2.40
N VAL A 122 13.32 8.51 1.37
CA VAL A 122 13.00 8.00 0.04
C VAL A 122 13.71 6.66 -0.20
N VAL A 123 12.94 5.66 -0.61
CA VAL A 123 13.47 4.42 -1.21
C VAL A 123 13.04 4.40 -2.68
N PRO A 124 13.93 4.73 -3.63
CA PRO A 124 13.56 4.81 -5.04
C PRO A 124 13.21 3.43 -5.58
N LEU A 125 12.16 3.35 -6.39
CA LEU A 125 11.77 2.11 -7.10
C LEU A 125 12.42 2.01 -8.49
N GLY A 126 12.99 3.10 -8.98
CA GLY A 126 13.76 3.17 -10.21
C GLY A 126 14.12 4.61 -10.57
N THR A 127 14.72 4.76 -11.73
CA THR A 127 14.95 6.07 -12.36
C THR A 127 14.46 6.01 -13.80
N ASN A 128 13.93 7.12 -14.30
CA ASN A 128 13.60 7.25 -15.71
C ASN A 128 14.85 7.39 -16.59
N ASP A 129 14.65 7.50 -17.91
CA ASP A 129 15.74 7.61 -18.90
C ASP A 129 16.68 8.81 -18.67
N ALA A 130 16.21 9.84 -17.96
CA ALA A 130 17.01 11.01 -17.60
C ALA A 130 17.79 10.82 -16.28
N GLY A 131 17.69 9.65 -15.65
CA GLY A 131 18.30 9.37 -14.34
C GLY A 131 17.58 10.03 -13.17
N LEU A 132 16.34 10.48 -13.35
CA LEU A 132 15.54 11.12 -12.30
C LEU A 132 14.60 10.11 -11.66
N VAL A 133 14.29 10.30 -10.37
CA VAL A 133 13.33 9.48 -9.63
C VAL A 133 11.95 10.09 -9.77
N ASP A 134 10.96 9.28 -10.14
CA ASP A 134 9.54 9.64 -10.25
C ASP A 134 8.61 8.70 -9.48
N GLU A 135 9.07 7.50 -9.13
CA GLU A 135 8.34 6.50 -8.33
C GLU A 135 9.21 5.99 -7.16
N LEU A 136 8.64 5.95 -5.97
CA LEU A 136 9.37 5.60 -4.74
C LEU A 136 8.45 5.07 -3.63
N LEU A 137 9.06 4.46 -2.62
CA LEU A 137 8.45 4.23 -1.32
C LEU A 137 8.93 5.30 -0.34
N PHE A 138 7.99 5.97 0.30
CA PHE A 138 8.26 6.95 1.37
C PHE A 138 8.10 6.26 2.72
N VAL A 139 9.11 6.42 3.58
CA VAL A 139 9.27 5.62 4.82
C VAL A 139 9.65 6.50 6.03
N PRO A 140 9.36 6.06 7.27
CA PRO A 140 9.57 6.88 8.47
C PRO A 140 11.02 6.99 8.94
N PHE A 141 11.94 6.17 8.45
CA PHE A 141 13.33 6.17 8.92
C PHE A 141 14.33 5.81 7.81
N TYR A 142 15.56 6.30 7.96
CA TYR A 142 16.65 6.02 7.05
C TYR A 142 17.07 4.54 7.06
N GLY A 143 17.43 4.01 5.89
CA GLY A 143 17.94 2.63 5.73
C GLY A 143 16.84 1.56 5.67
N ALA A 144 15.56 1.95 5.72
CA ALA A 144 14.44 1.03 5.54
C ALA A 144 14.55 0.29 4.19
N CYS A 145 14.11 -0.97 4.18
CA CYS A 145 14.08 -1.87 3.01
C CYS A 145 15.43 -2.32 2.45
N ILE A 146 16.54 -1.63 2.75
CA ILE A 146 17.87 -1.92 2.20
C ILE A 146 18.85 -2.38 3.29
N HIS A 147 18.95 -1.68 4.41
CA HIS A 147 19.86 -2.02 5.51
C HIS A 147 19.18 -2.77 6.65
N VAL A 148 17.88 -2.54 6.80
CA VAL A 148 17.04 -3.19 7.80
C VAL A 148 15.75 -3.67 7.15
N PRO A 149 15.02 -4.62 7.78
CA PRO A 149 13.76 -5.10 7.24
C PRO A 149 12.79 -3.95 6.90
N PRO A 150 11.97 -4.09 5.83
CA PRO A 150 10.98 -3.08 5.49
C PRO A 150 10.01 -2.79 6.65
N PRO A 151 9.56 -1.52 6.82
CA PRO A 151 8.50 -1.17 7.76
C PRO A 151 7.21 -1.96 7.50
N PRO A 152 6.27 -2.03 8.47
CA PRO A 152 4.94 -2.55 8.21
C PRO A 152 4.27 -1.85 7.02
N PRO A 153 3.43 -2.54 6.20
CA PRO A 153 2.80 -1.91 5.05
C PRO A 153 2.01 -0.63 5.36
N ASN A 154 1.40 -0.52 6.55
CA ASN A 154 0.72 0.69 7.01
C ASN A 154 1.65 1.81 7.50
N GLN A 155 2.96 1.66 7.34
CA GLN A 155 3.97 2.70 7.57
C GLN A 155 4.83 2.92 6.32
N ILE A 156 4.31 2.58 5.15
CA ILE A 156 4.93 2.87 3.85
C ILE A 156 3.88 3.54 2.97
N ILE A 157 4.27 4.60 2.28
CA ILE A 157 3.46 5.26 1.26
C ILE A 157 4.14 5.01 -0.09
N HIS A 158 3.42 4.42 -1.04
CA HIS A 158 3.84 4.42 -2.44
C HIS A 158 3.61 5.82 -3.02
N VAL A 159 4.63 6.42 -3.63
CA VAL A 159 4.56 7.80 -4.12
C VAL A 159 4.93 7.84 -5.59
N THR A 160 4.07 8.47 -6.39
CA THR A 160 4.40 8.92 -7.74
C THR A 160 4.48 10.44 -7.75
N LEU A 161 5.62 10.99 -8.15
CA LEU A 161 5.87 12.43 -8.10
C LEU A 161 5.20 13.16 -9.27
N ALA A 162 4.69 14.37 -8.99
CA ALA A 162 4.20 15.26 -10.04
C ALA A 162 5.31 15.71 -10.99
N THR A 163 6.52 15.90 -10.45
CA THR A 163 7.72 16.27 -11.18
C THR A 163 8.85 15.36 -10.73
N PRO A 164 9.51 14.62 -11.65
CA PRO A 164 10.68 13.81 -11.31
C PRO A 164 11.79 14.65 -10.69
N ILE A 165 12.51 14.10 -9.73
CA ILE A 165 13.59 14.81 -9.02
C ILE A 165 14.94 14.13 -9.24
N ALA A 166 15.99 14.94 -9.29
CA ALA A 166 17.35 14.44 -9.05
C ALA A 166 17.45 14.19 -7.55
N LEU A 167 17.53 12.93 -7.15
CA LEU A 167 17.61 12.58 -5.75
C LEU A 167 18.98 13.03 -5.21
N GLY A 168 18.97 13.72 -4.07
CA GLY A 168 20.18 14.03 -3.32
C GLY A 168 20.74 12.79 -2.64
N ASP A 169 21.37 12.96 -1.49
CA ASP A 169 21.84 11.83 -0.73
C ASP A 169 20.67 11.02 -0.14
N LEU A 170 20.74 9.68 -0.19
CA LEU A 170 19.67 8.80 0.29
C LEU A 170 19.43 8.89 1.81
N TRP A 171 20.37 9.48 2.55
CA TRP A 171 20.25 9.73 3.99
C TRP A 171 19.62 11.09 4.30
N ASP A 172 19.38 11.96 3.32
CA ASP A 172 18.73 13.23 3.55
C ASP A 172 17.22 13.02 3.75
N PRO A 173 16.62 13.69 4.75
CA PRO A 173 15.17 13.65 4.94
C PRO A 173 14.47 14.54 3.90
N TYR A 174 13.26 14.14 3.55
CA TYR A 174 12.36 14.87 2.65
C TYR A 174 11.01 15.09 3.31
N ARG A 175 10.34 16.16 2.90
CA ARG A 175 8.94 16.44 3.19
C ARG A 175 8.07 16.05 2.02
N LEU A 176 7.12 15.14 2.25
CA LEU A 176 6.10 14.71 1.29
C LEU A 176 4.85 15.57 1.46
N ALA A 177 4.48 16.29 0.41
CA ALA A 177 3.22 17.02 0.32
C ALA A 177 2.34 16.42 -0.79
N GLY A 178 1.07 16.11 -0.49
CA GLY A 178 0.17 15.51 -1.47
C GLY A 178 -1.22 15.18 -0.91
N ARG A 179 -1.90 14.25 -1.59
CA ARG A 179 -3.13 13.60 -1.08
C ARG A 179 -2.90 12.12 -0.91
N LEU A 180 -3.25 11.61 0.27
CA LEU A 180 -3.12 10.20 0.59
C LEU A 180 -4.36 9.45 0.08
N GLN A 181 -4.14 8.24 -0.40
CA GLN A 181 -5.18 7.27 -0.73
C GLN A 181 -4.93 5.98 0.02
N VAL A 182 -5.99 5.37 0.53
CA VAL A 182 -5.95 3.99 1.03
C VAL A 182 -5.93 3.07 -0.18
N LYS A 183 -4.75 2.62 -0.55
CA LYS A 183 -4.52 1.79 -1.73
C LYS A 183 -3.30 0.92 -1.52
N ARG A 184 -3.50 -0.39 -1.64
CA ARG A 184 -2.39 -1.34 -1.56
C ARG A 184 -1.51 -1.24 -2.80
N PHE A 185 -0.22 -1.26 -2.57
CA PHE A 185 0.82 -1.37 -3.58
C PHE A 185 1.81 -2.46 -3.16
N ASP A 186 2.29 -3.25 -4.12
CA ASP A 186 3.19 -4.36 -3.91
C ASP A 186 4.40 -4.18 -4.84
N ALA A 187 5.59 -4.01 -4.26
CA ALA A 187 6.87 -4.00 -4.97
C ALA A 187 7.77 -5.13 -4.47
N ASP A 188 8.80 -5.46 -5.26
CA ASP A 188 9.75 -6.53 -4.94
C ASP A 188 10.50 -6.33 -3.62
N ILE A 189 10.61 -5.09 -3.14
CA ILE A 189 11.31 -4.75 -1.89
C ILE A 189 10.38 -4.66 -0.68
N ALA A 190 9.11 -4.30 -0.87
CA ALA A 190 8.13 -4.09 0.20
C ALA A 190 6.72 -3.83 -0.37
N SER A 191 5.70 -4.04 0.45
CA SER A 191 4.33 -3.60 0.18
C SER A 191 4.00 -2.32 0.96
N ALA A 192 3.13 -1.48 0.41
CA ALA A 192 2.55 -0.30 1.05
C ALA A 192 1.03 -0.43 1.14
N SER A 193 0.43 0.14 2.18
CA SER A 193 -1.03 0.24 2.33
C SER A 193 -1.59 1.61 1.92
N TYR A 194 -0.73 2.58 1.66
CA TYR A 194 -1.10 3.93 1.26
C TYR A 194 -0.40 4.33 -0.05
N ASP A 195 -1.04 5.22 -0.80
CA ASP A 195 -0.57 5.74 -2.08
C ASP A 195 -0.70 7.28 -2.09
N ALA A 196 0.22 7.97 -2.74
CA ALA A 196 0.13 9.40 -3.02
C ALA A 196 0.61 9.68 -4.46
N ALA A 197 -0.34 9.83 -5.37
CA ALA A 197 -0.09 10.19 -6.75
C ALA A 197 0.07 11.72 -6.94
N ALA A 198 0.90 12.11 -7.90
CA ALA A 198 1.22 13.50 -8.21
C ALA A 198 1.64 14.31 -6.97
N ALA A 199 2.42 13.68 -6.08
CA ALA A 199 2.90 14.31 -4.87
C ALA A 199 4.15 15.16 -5.14
N THR A 200 4.48 16.03 -4.19
CA THR A 200 5.67 16.87 -4.20
C THR A 200 6.60 16.42 -3.08
N LEU A 201 7.90 16.32 -3.39
CA LEU A 201 8.95 16.14 -2.39
C LEU A 201 9.79 17.40 -2.29
N THR A 202 10.05 17.83 -1.05
CA THR A 202 10.98 18.93 -0.75
C THR A 202 12.10 18.39 0.13
N ALA A 203 13.35 18.56 -0.28
CA ALA A 203 14.50 18.19 0.56
C ALA A 203 14.53 19.06 1.82
N ILE A 204 14.81 18.45 2.97
CA ILE A 204 14.96 19.14 4.25
C ILE A 204 16.46 19.29 4.52
N HIS A 205 16.97 20.50 4.33
CA HIS A 205 18.36 20.85 4.65
C HIS A 205 18.40 21.47 6.05
N ASN A 206 19.29 20.95 6.91
CA ASN A 206 19.60 21.54 8.22
C ASN A 206 20.63 22.65 8.12
#